data_AF-A0A818U6S8-F1
#
_entry.id   AF-A0A818U6S8-F1
#
_cell.length_a   1.000
_cell.length_b   1.000
_cell.length_c   1.000
_cell.angle_alpha   90.00
_cell.angle_beta   90.00
_cell.angle_gamma   90.00
#
_symmetry.space_group_name_H-M   'P 1'
#
loop_
_entity.id
_entity.type
_entity.pdbx_description
1 polymer ?
#
loop_
_entity_poly.entity_id
_entity_poly.type
_entity_poly.pdbx_seq_one_letter_code
_entity_poly.pdbx_strand_id
1 'polypeptide(L)'
;MALNETPEQPSDGLTVDESAAIRLYTIEWDEPDLSLYAMLNRTLKNNNREHLQPYFKYLKLFLTALAKLPCLPPLTIWRGVTKNLSTNFSPGTPVTWWAFSSCTTSLTVLENDIYLGTTGDRTLFSIEAINGRTIHAHSHFLSEDEVLLLPGTHMIVQSQLNPGAGLHIVHLKQIIPETTPLEPPFKGLEIARDRLGSVYHNNPGLTYADLYTLAAVVAVEKMGGPIIKWRHGRVDFENGKNSPPSNRLPSASQDAQSIRFAFYRMGFNDREIVALIGAHSLGRCHTDRSGFEGQWTLTPTTFSNEFFRGLLEDTWEKRNWQGPTQFEDVQTKSLLRLPSDILLIEDPQFKVYVVEYANNGSQFAVDFANAFGKLLELGVDFPATY
;
A
#
# COMPACT_ATOMS: atom_id res chain seq x y z
N MET A 1 -14.54 -17.33 20.45
CA MET A 1 -15.85 -17.01 19.85
C MET A 1 -15.75 -16.92 18.33
N ALA A 2 -15.10 -15.91 17.75
CA ALA A 2 -15.00 -15.77 16.29
C ALA A 2 -14.36 -16.98 15.56
N LEU A 3 -13.28 -17.55 16.10
CA LEU A 3 -12.61 -18.72 15.50
C LEU A 3 -13.51 -19.97 15.45
N ASN A 4 -14.34 -20.19 16.46
CA ASN A 4 -15.17 -21.39 16.56
C ASN A 4 -16.27 -21.46 15.49
N GLU A 5 -16.67 -20.30 14.98
CA GLU A 5 -17.70 -20.15 13.95
C GLU A 5 -17.11 -19.79 12.58
N THR A 6 -15.78 -19.78 12.47
CA THR A 6 -15.10 -19.57 11.20
C THR A 6 -14.83 -20.93 10.56
N PRO A 7 -15.18 -21.15 9.27
CA PRO A 7 -14.88 -22.40 8.59
C PRO A 7 -13.38 -22.73 8.61
N GLU A 8 -13.03 -24.02 8.68
CA GLU A 8 -11.62 -24.47 8.61
C GLU A 8 -10.96 -24.11 7.26
N GLN A 9 -11.76 -23.97 6.21
CA GLN A 9 -11.36 -23.47 4.90
C GLN A 9 -12.27 -22.30 4.49
N PRO A 10 -11.93 -21.06 4.88
CA PRO A 10 -12.68 -19.87 4.47
C PRO A 10 -12.61 -19.63 2.96
N SER A 11 -13.62 -18.92 2.42
CA SER A 11 -13.61 -18.46 1.03
C SER A 11 -12.56 -17.37 0.77
N ASP A 12 -12.48 -16.91 -0.49
CA ASP A 12 -11.70 -15.72 -0.89
C ASP A 12 -10.19 -15.80 -0.62
N GLY A 13 -9.66 -17.02 -0.44
CA GLY A 13 -8.24 -17.27 -0.21
C GLY A 13 -7.75 -16.78 1.16
N LEU A 14 -8.65 -16.59 2.12
CA LEU A 14 -8.31 -16.18 3.48
C LEU A 14 -7.86 -17.38 4.32
N THR A 15 -6.92 -17.12 5.23
CA THR A 15 -6.66 -18.06 6.33
C THR A 15 -7.79 -18.03 7.36
N VAL A 16 -7.88 -19.06 8.20
CA VAL A 16 -8.84 -19.10 9.32
C VAL A 16 -8.72 -17.86 10.20
N ASP A 17 -7.50 -17.44 10.54
CA ASP A 17 -7.26 -16.25 11.37
C ASP A 17 -7.69 -14.95 10.67
N GLU A 18 -7.46 -14.84 9.36
CA GLU A 18 -7.86 -13.67 8.57
C GLU A 18 -9.39 -13.54 8.48
N SER A 19 -10.08 -14.65 8.18
CA SER A 19 -11.54 -14.70 8.15
C SER A 19 -12.12 -14.45 9.56
N ALA A 20 -11.52 -15.05 10.58
CA ALA A 20 -11.96 -14.87 11.96
C ALA A 20 -11.74 -13.44 12.47
N ALA A 21 -10.72 -12.73 11.98
CA ALA A 21 -10.52 -11.32 12.28
C ALA A 21 -11.66 -10.46 11.71
N ILE A 22 -12.09 -10.73 10.47
CA ILE A 22 -13.25 -10.05 9.88
C ILE A 22 -14.52 -10.36 10.67
N ARG A 23 -14.75 -11.64 10.97
CA ARG A 23 -15.90 -12.03 11.81
C ARG A 23 -15.88 -11.33 13.15
N LEU A 24 -14.73 -11.33 13.85
CA LEU A 24 -14.58 -10.68 15.16
C LEU A 24 -14.91 -9.18 15.11
N TYR A 25 -14.57 -8.50 14.01
CA TYR A 25 -14.93 -7.10 13.80
C TYR A 25 -16.45 -6.89 13.77
N THR A 26 -17.20 -7.85 13.21
CA THR A 26 -18.65 -7.74 13.01
C THR A 26 -19.48 -8.26 14.20
N ILE A 27 -18.86 -8.89 15.20
CA ILE A 27 -19.60 -9.40 16.36
C ILE A 27 -20.00 -8.25 17.30
N GLU A 28 -21.29 -8.13 17.58
CA GLU A 28 -21.80 -7.30 18.68
C GLU A 28 -21.63 -8.02 20.02
N TRP A 29 -21.25 -7.28 21.05
CA TRP A 29 -21.09 -7.79 22.41
C TRP A 29 -22.28 -7.33 23.26
N ASP A 30 -22.54 -8.03 24.37
CA ASP A 30 -23.65 -7.70 25.30
C ASP A 30 -23.62 -6.23 25.76
N GLU A 31 -22.42 -5.66 25.86
CA GLU A 31 -22.20 -4.23 26.00
C GLU A 31 -21.68 -3.66 24.65
N PRO A 32 -22.56 -3.04 23.82
CA PRO A 32 -22.19 -2.63 22.46
C PRO A 32 -21.00 -1.67 22.41
N ASP A 33 -20.85 -0.80 23.41
CA ASP A 33 -19.76 0.16 23.55
C ASP A 33 -18.39 -0.46 23.82
N LEU A 34 -18.37 -1.74 24.21
CA LEU A 34 -17.16 -2.54 24.46
C LEU A 34 -16.85 -3.51 23.32
N SER A 35 -17.70 -3.61 22.30
CA SER A 35 -17.39 -4.40 21.11
C SER A 35 -16.09 -3.94 20.45
N LEU A 36 -15.36 -4.88 19.82
CA LEU A 36 -14.12 -4.55 19.13
C LEU A 36 -14.33 -3.49 18.05
N TYR A 37 -15.45 -3.58 17.32
CA TYR A 37 -15.93 -2.56 16.39
C TYR A 37 -15.94 -1.17 17.03
N ALA A 38 -16.65 -1.02 18.15
CA ALA A 38 -16.86 0.26 18.80
C ALA A 38 -15.55 0.83 19.37
N MET A 39 -14.77 -0.02 20.07
CA MET A 39 -13.48 0.37 20.66
C MET A 39 -12.45 0.78 19.61
N LEU A 40 -12.30 0.01 18.54
CA LEU A 40 -11.36 0.30 17.47
C LEU A 40 -11.74 1.58 16.73
N ASN A 41 -13.01 1.74 16.35
CA ASN A 41 -13.45 2.94 15.64
C ASN A 41 -13.40 4.20 16.50
N ARG A 42 -13.65 4.09 17.81
CA ARG A 42 -13.45 5.20 18.76
C ARG A 42 -11.98 5.63 18.78
N THR A 43 -11.07 4.66 18.79
CA THR A 43 -9.61 4.91 18.75
C THR A 43 -9.17 5.53 17.42
N LEU A 44 -9.66 5.02 16.29
CA LEU A 44 -9.32 5.54 14.96
C LEU A 44 -9.77 7.00 14.75
N LYS A 45 -10.93 7.37 15.31
CA LYS A 45 -11.46 8.74 15.30
C LYS A 45 -10.69 9.69 16.22
N ASN A 46 -9.87 9.17 17.14
CA ASN A 46 -9.06 9.99 18.03
C ASN A 46 -7.82 10.52 17.30
N ASN A 47 -7.44 11.77 17.57
CA ASN A 47 -6.27 12.40 16.98
C ASN A 47 -4.95 11.86 17.55
N ASN A 48 -4.94 11.27 18.76
CA ASN A 48 -3.75 10.62 19.30
C ASN A 48 -3.54 9.22 18.70
N ARG A 49 -2.54 9.10 17.81
CA ARG A 49 -2.21 7.84 17.12
C ARG A 49 -1.53 6.81 18.03
N GLU A 50 -0.96 7.20 19.17
CA GLU A 50 -0.36 6.27 20.12
C GLU A 50 -1.38 5.28 20.69
N HIS A 51 -2.64 5.70 20.82
CA HIS A 51 -3.72 4.85 21.32
C HIS A 51 -4.05 3.68 20.37
N LEU A 52 -3.58 3.70 19.11
CA LEU A 52 -3.76 2.59 18.18
C LEU A 52 -2.77 1.43 18.41
N GLN A 53 -1.69 1.64 19.17
CA GLN A 53 -0.66 0.61 19.39
C GLN A 53 -1.20 -0.76 19.84
N PRO A 54 -2.16 -0.84 20.79
CA PRO A 54 -2.73 -2.13 21.20
C PRO A 54 -3.42 -2.89 20.05
N TYR A 55 -3.90 -2.16 19.05
CA TYR A 55 -4.62 -2.71 17.91
C TYR A 55 -3.71 -3.07 16.74
N PHE A 56 -2.41 -2.72 16.73
CA PHE A 56 -1.55 -2.89 15.55
C PHE A 56 -1.49 -4.32 15.01
N LYS A 57 -1.37 -5.32 15.89
CA LYS A 57 -1.36 -6.74 15.47
C LYS A 57 -2.69 -7.14 14.85
N TYR A 58 -3.80 -6.73 15.48
CA TYR A 58 -5.14 -6.97 14.97
C TYR A 58 -5.38 -6.25 13.64
N LEU A 59 -5.06 -4.96 13.56
CA LEU A 59 -5.17 -4.14 12.34
C LEU A 59 -4.34 -4.69 11.20
N LYS A 60 -3.12 -5.19 11.48
CA LYS A 60 -2.30 -5.85 10.47
C LYS A 60 -2.99 -7.08 9.91
N LEU A 61 -3.49 -7.96 10.77
CA LEU A 61 -4.23 -9.17 10.35
C LEU A 61 -5.50 -8.82 9.59
N PHE A 62 -6.31 -7.91 10.14
CA PHE A 62 -7.59 -7.49 9.58
C PHE A 62 -7.44 -6.78 8.23
N LEU A 63 -6.51 -5.83 8.11
CA LEU A 63 -6.23 -5.16 6.83
C LEU A 63 -5.61 -6.11 5.79
N THR A 64 -4.81 -7.09 6.23
CA THR A 64 -4.28 -8.14 5.33
C THR A 64 -5.43 -8.98 4.76
N ALA A 65 -6.39 -9.38 5.61
CA ALA A 65 -7.59 -10.10 5.19
C ALA A 65 -8.41 -9.27 4.17
N LEU A 66 -8.74 -8.02 4.51
CA LEU A 66 -9.51 -7.13 3.64
C LEU A 66 -8.80 -6.81 2.31
N ALA A 67 -7.47 -6.85 2.27
CA ALA A 67 -6.70 -6.63 1.04
C ALA A 67 -6.81 -7.79 0.04
N LYS A 68 -7.09 -9.01 0.52
CA LYS A 68 -7.32 -10.20 -0.30
C LYS A 68 -8.74 -10.28 -0.85
N LEU A 69 -9.70 -9.66 -0.16
CA LEU A 69 -11.10 -9.64 -0.58
C LEU A 69 -11.29 -8.86 -1.89
N PRO A 70 -12.23 -9.31 -2.76
CA PRO A 70 -12.57 -8.59 -3.97
C PRO A 70 -12.93 -7.12 -3.70
N CYS A 71 -12.29 -6.23 -4.45
CA CYS A 71 -12.67 -4.83 -4.49
C CYS A 71 -13.90 -4.69 -5.36
N LEU A 72 -14.98 -4.11 -4.82
CA LEU A 72 -16.17 -3.85 -5.62
C LEU A 72 -15.87 -2.76 -6.68
N PRO A 73 -16.52 -2.83 -7.86
CA PRO A 73 -16.48 -1.73 -8.81
C PRO A 73 -17.07 -0.45 -8.19
N PRO A 74 -16.78 0.74 -8.74
CA PRO A 74 -17.36 1.99 -8.24
C PRO A 74 -18.88 1.90 -8.10
N LEU A 75 -19.40 2.14 -6.91
CA LEU A 75 -20.83 2.04 -6.60
C LEU A 75 -21.21 2.94 -5.43
N THR A 76 -22.51 3.27 -5.34
CA THR A 76 -23.05 4.04 -4.22
C THR A 76 -23.39 3.13 -3.06
N ILE A 77 -22.68 3.30 -1.94
CA ILE A 77 -23.00 2.65 -0.66
C ILE A 77 -23.64 3.65 0.29
N TRP A 78 -24.39 3.11 1.25
CA TRP A 78 -25.15 3.90 2.20
C TRP A 78 -24.74 3.61 3.64
N ARG A 79 -24.62 4.68 4.44
CA ARG A 79 -24.42 4.58 5.89
C ARG A 79 -25.44 5.45 6.63
N GLY A 80 -26.21 4.83 7.50
CA GLY A 80 -27.10 5.52 8.42
C GLY A 80 -26.45 5.87 9.76
N VAL A 81 -26.88 6.99 10.35
CA VAL A 81 -26.58 7.40 11.73
C VAL A 81 -27.82 8.05 12.34
N THR A 82 -28.21 7.64 13.54
CA THR A 82 -29.38 8.15 14.29
C THR A 82 -29.15 9.51 14.97
N LYS A 83 -28.32 10.36 14.37
CA LYS A 83 -28.03 11.74 14.82
C LYS A 83 -27.86 12.66 13.62
N ASN A 84 -28.18 13.94 13.78
CA ASN A 84 -27.80 14.97 12.82
C ASN A 84 -26.28 15.25 12.90
N LEU A 85 -25.57 14.94 11.82
CA LEU A 85 -24.15 15.21 11.64
C LEU A 85 -23.89 16.16 10.46
N SER A 86 -24.92 16.60 9.74
CA SER A 86 -24.76 17.32 8.47
C SER A 86 -24.00 18.64 8.65
N THR A 87 -24.08 19.26 9.83
CA THR A 87 -23.33 20.48 10.15
C THR A 87 -21.81 20.32 10.04
N ASN A 88 -21.29 19.09 10.11
CA ASN A 88 -19.86 18.80 10.03
C ASN A 88 -19.37 18.59 8.58
N PHE A 89 -20.26 18.61 7.59
CA PHE A 89 -19.97 18.20 6.21
C PHE A 89 -20.40 19.26 5.19
N SER A 90 -19.85 20.47 5.24
CA SER A 90 -20.21 21.52 4.27
C SER A 90 -19.86 21.12 2.82
N PRO A 91 -20.74 21.34 1.82
CA PRO A 91 -20.44 21.05 0.42
C PRO A 91 -19.12 21.68 -0.06
N GLY A 92 -18.37 20.94 -0.87
CA GLY A 92 -17.05 21.33 -1.37
C GLY A 92 -15.89 21.12 -0.40
N THR A 93 -16.14 20.67 0.84
CA THR A 93 -15.05 20.43 1.80
C THR A 93 -14.45 19.02 1.67
N PRO A 94 -13.12 18.87 1.78
CA PRO A 94 -12.48 17.56 1.88
C PRO A 94 -12.70 16.98 3.27
N VAL A 95 -12.90 15.66 3.33
CA VAL A 95 -13.08 14.92 4.58
C VAL A 95 -12.25 13.65 4.55
N THR A 96 -11.53 13.38 5.63
CA THR A 96 -10.88 12.09 5.87
C THR A 96 -11.73 11.26 6.83
N TRP A 97 -12.27 10.16 6.32
CA TRP A 97 -13.09 9.22 7.06
C TRP A 97 -12.21 8.20 7.78
N TRP A 98 -11.85 8.49 9.03
CA TRP A 98 -10.83 7.72 9.77
C TRP A 98 -11.28 6.34 10.26
N ALA A 99 -12.58 6.10 10.40
CA ALA A 99 -13.10 4.85 10.94
C ALA A 99 -13.36 3.82 9.83
N PHE A 100 -13.30 2.53 10.18
CA PHE A 100 -13.98 1.53 9.38
C PHE A 100 -15.49 1.77 9.47
N SER A 101 -16.23 1.56 8.39
CA SER A 101 -17.68 1.72 8.40
C SER A 101 -18.37 0.66 7.60
N SER A 102 -19.25 -0.06 8.27
CA SER A 102 -20.19 -0.99 7.65
C SER A 102 -21.23 -0.19 6.86
N CYS A 103 -21.37 -0.49 5.58
CA CYS A 103 -22.29 0.17 4.68
C CYS A 103 -23.15 -0.87 3.96
N THR A 104 -24.31 -0.44 3.50
CA THR A 104 -25.24 -1.28 2.74
C THR A 104 -25.38 -0.77 1.31
N THR A 105 -25.60 -1.68 0.37
CA THR A 105 -26.04 -1.36 -1.00
C THR A 105 -27.56 -1.25 -1.10
N SER A 106 -28.29 -1.74 -0.09
CA SER A 106 -29.75 -1.76 -0.06
C SER A 106 -30.33 -0.68 0.85
N LEU A 107 -31.14 0.21 0.28
CA LEU A 107 -31.85 1.26 1.03
C LEU A 107 -32.87 0.68 2.02
N THR A 108 -33.43 -0.51 1.78
CA THR A 108 -34.44 -1.11 2.67
C THR A 108 -33.85 -1.46 4.04
N VAL A 109 -32.56 -1.75 4.11
CA VAL A 109 -31.84 -2.02 5.38
C VAL A 109 -31.84 -0.78 6.28
N LEU A 110 -31.94 0.42 5.71
CA LEU A 110 -31.92 1.68 6.45
C LEU A 110 -33.29 2.04 7.06
N GLU A 111 -34.36 1.34 6.71
CA GLU A 111 -35.66 1.55 7.39
C GLU A 111 -35.65 1.02 8.83
N ASN A 112 -34.69 0.16 9.18
CA ASN A 112 -34.50 -0.36 10.52
C ASN A 112 -33.90 0.71 11.45
N ASP A 113 -34.53 0.88 12.63
CA ASP A 113 -34.18 1.88 13.65
C ASP A 113 -32.75 1.73 14.22
N ILE A 114 -32.13 0.56 14.08
CA ILE A 114 -30.74 0.32 14.47
C ILE A 114 -29.76 1.04 13.52
N TYR A 115 -30.09 1.14 12.23
CA TYR A 115 -29.18 1.69 11.21
C TYR A 115 -29.45 3.17 10.90
N LEU A 116 -30.72 3.54 10.70
CA LEU A 116 -31.11 4.93 10.45
C LEU A 116 -32.48 5.22 11.05
N GLY A 117 -33.44 4.30 10.85
CA GLY A 117 -34.82 4.47 11.29
C GLY A 117 -35.61 5.49 10.48
N THR A 118 -36.88 5.64 10.86
CA THR A 118 -37.84 6.46 10.09
C THR A 118 -38.18 7.79 10.77
N THR A 119 -37.75 8.00 12.01
CA THR A 119 -38.11 9.18 12.83
C THR A 119 -36.90 9.78 13.54
N GLY A 120 -37.03 11.01 14.04
CA GLY A 120 -35.96 11.71 14.76
C GLY A 120 -34.85 12.27 13.87
N ASP A 121 -33.93 13.01 14.48
CA ASP A 121 -32.76 13.59 13.79
C ASP A 121 -31.78 12.50 13.39
N ARG A 122 -31.53 12.37 12.09
CA ARG A 122 -30.74 11.29 11.51
C ARG A 122 -30.00 11.72 10.25
N THR A 123 -28.84 11.13 10.01
CA THR A 123 -28.00 11.40 8.85
C THR A 123 -27.84 10.15 7.99
N LEU A 124 -28.19 10.28 6.72
CA LEU A 124 -27.91 9.30 5.69
C LEU A 124 -26.72 9.77 4.85
N PHE A 125 -25.62 9.03 4.88
CA PHE A 125 -24.50 9.24 3.98
C PHE A 125 -24.72 8.45 2.70
N SER A 126 -24.85 9.16 1.57
CA SER A 126 -24.72 8.63 0.21
C SER A 126 -23.25 8.67 -0.15
N ILE A 127 -22.59 7.54 -0.40
CA ILE A 127 -21.15 7.52 -0.65
C ILE A 127 -20.89 6.87 -2.00
N GLU A 128 -20.43 7.65 -2.99
CA GLU A 128 -19.82 7.10 -4.20
C GLU A 128 -18.46 6.50 -3.83
N ALA A 129 -18.43 5.18 -3.57
CA ALA A 129 -17.23 4.47 -3.15
C ALA A 129 -16.54 3.80 -4.36
N ILE A 130 -15.21 3.79 -4.35
CA ILE A 130 -14.37 3.20 -5.41
C ILE A 130 -13.58 1.98 -4.94
N ASN A 131 -13.56 1.70 -3.62
CA ASN A 131 -12.77 0.59 -3.06
C ASN A 131 -13.44 -0.13 -1.88
N GLY A 132 -14.78 -0.20 -1.85
CA GLY A 132 -15.49 -1.00 -0.85
C GLY A 132 -15.09 -2.48 -0.90
N ARG A 133 -15.12 -3.14 0.26
CA ARG A 133 -14.91 -4.59 0.38
C ARG A 133 -16.20 -5.26 0.81
N THR A 134 -16.69 -6.22 0.04
CA THR A 134 -17.75 -7.09 0.54
C THR A 134 -17.17 -8.00 1.61
N ILE A 135 -17.79 -8.04 2.78
CA ILE A 135 -17.39 -8.93 3.88
C ILE A 135 -18.45 -9.96 4.21
N HIS A 136 -19.50 -10.07 3.40
CA HIS A 136 -20.65 -10.95 3.58
C HIS A 136 -20.26 -12.39 3.96
N ALA A 137 -19.32 -13.00 3.22
CA ALA A 137 -18.88 -14.39 3.44
C ALA A 137 -18.13 -14.61 4.77
N HIS A 138 -17.67 -13.52 5.40
CA HIS A 138 -16.84 -13.55 6.60
C HIS A 138 -17.47 -12.80 7.78
N SER A 139 -18.62 -12.14 7.58
CA SER A 139 -19.35 -11.44 8.63
C SER A 139 -20.05 -12.43 9.57
N HIS A 140 -20.28 -12.00 10.81
CA HIS A 140 -21.17 -12.69 11.75
C HIS A 140 -22.62 -12.63 11.25
N PHE A 141 -23.00 -11.55 10.56
CA PHE A 141 -24.34 -11.35 10.03
C PHE A 141 -24.43 -11.80 8.56
N LEU A 142 -24.70 -13.10 8.37
CA LEU A 142 -24.76 -13.73 7.05
C LEU A 142 -25.92 -13.24 6.16
N SER A 143 -26.87 -12.47 6.69
CA SER A 143 -27.99 -11.91 5.92
C SER A 143 -27.74 -10.50 5.40
N GLU A 144 -26.64 -9.88 5.80
CA GLU A 144 -26.31 -8.52 5.40
C GLU A 144 -25.35 -8.54 4.20
N ASP A 145 -25.72 -7.88 3.11
CA ASP A 145 -24.81 -7.55 2.01
C ASP A 145 -23.88 -6.41 2.44
N GLU A 146 -23.04 -6.72 3.43
CA GLU A 146 -22.21 -5.77 4.15
C GLU A 146 -20.99 -5.37 3.31
N VAL A 147 -20.92 -4.08 2.98
CA VAL A 147 -19.78 -3.45 2.33
C VAL A 147 -19.01 -2.64 3.36
N LEU A 148 -17.76 -3.04 3.62
CA LEU A 148 -16.89 -2.32 4.52
C LEU A 148 -16.14 -1.20 3.78
N LEU A 149 -16.35 0.02 4.26
CA LEU A 149 -15.54 1.18 3.93
C LEU A 149 -14.28 1.20 4.81
N LEU A 150 -13.11 1.36 4.18
CA LEU A 150 -11.82 1.34 4.85
C LEU A 150 -11.53 2.65 5.63
N PRO A 151 -10.72 2.59 6.69
CA PRO A 151 -10.32 3.76 7.47
C PRO A 151 -9.36 4.64 6.67
N GLY A 152 -9.37 5.93 6.98
CA GLY A 152 -8.54 6.92 6.28
C GLY A 152 -9.04 7.22 4.86
N THR A 153 -10.28 6.87 4.54
CA THR A 153 -10.83 7.13 3.20
C THR A 153 -11.00 8.63 2.97
N HIS A 154 -10.45 9.14 1.87
CA HIS A 154 -10.59 10.55 1.49
C HIS A 154 -11.85 10.75 0.65
N MET A 155 -12.59 11.79 0.98
CA MET A 155 -13.83 12.13 0.32
C MET A 155 -13.94 13.64 0.13
N ILE A 156 -14.77 14.05 -0.82
CA ILE A 156 -15.26 15.42 -0.91
C ILE A 156 -16.76 15.41 -0.70
N VAL A 157 -17.26 16.39 0.05
CA VAL A 157 -18.70 16.59 0.17
C VAL A 157 -19.21 17.17 -1.14
N GLN A 158 -20.07 16.42 -1.84
CA GLN A 158 -20.68 16.85 -3.09
C GLN A 158 -21.88 17.77 -2.84
N SER A 159 -22.80 17.32 -1.99
CA SER A 159 -24.04 18.05 -1.72
C SER A 159 -24.66 17.62 -0.41
N GLN A 160 -25.63 18.41 0.04
CA GLN A 160 -26.51 18.04 1.15
C GLN A 160 -27.95 18.23 0.72
N LEU A 161 -28.83 17.37 1.21
CA LEU A 161 -30.27 17.47 1.03
C LEU A 161 -30.95 17.28 2.38
N ASN A 162 -31.92 18.14 2.69
CA ASN A 162 -32.67 18.09 3.93
C ASN A 162 -34.17 18.01 3.59
N PRO A 163 -34.69 16.81 3.29
CA PRO A 163 -36.06 16.63 2.80
C PRO A 163 -37.15 16.89 3.86
N GLY A 164 -36.77 17.17 5.12
CA GLY A 164 -37.68 17.38 6.24
C GLY A 164 -37.79 16.15 7.15
N ALA A 165 -38.60 16.26 8.20
CA ALA A 165 -38.84 15.19 9.18
C ALA A 165 -37.56 14.63 9.87
N GLY A 166 -36.57 15.50 10.11
CA GLY A 166 -35.32 15.15 10.81
C GLY A 166 -34.31 14.34 9.98
N LEU A 167 -34.57 14.06 8.70
CA LEU A 167 -33.62 13.38 7.83
C LEU A 167 -32.66 14.37 7.18
N HIS A 168 -31.37 14.13 7.33
CA HIS A 168 -30.29 14.86 6.67
C HIS A 168 -29.54 13.90 5.74
N ILE A 169 -29.44 14.23 4.45
CA ILE A 169 -28.70 13.43 3.48
C ILE A 169 -27.41 14.16 3.13
N VAL A 170 -26.28 13.49 3.30
CA VAL A 170 -24.96 14.01 2.93
C VAL A 170 -24.43 13.16 1.78
N HIS A 171 -24.20 13.79 0.63
CA HIS A 171 -23.59 13.13 -0.51
C HIS A 171 -22.08 13.31 -0.48
N LEU A 172 -21.37 12.20 -0.39
CA LEU A 172 -19.92 12.10 -0.37
C LEU A 172 -19.46 11.39 -1.64
N LYS A 173 -18.41 11.92 -2.25
CA LYS A 173 -17.68 11.23 -3.29
C LYS A 173 -16.32 10.84 -2.78
N GLN A 174 -16.03 9.54 -2.78
CA GLN A 174 -14.69 9.07 -2.50
C GLN A 174 -13.75 9.62 -3.57
N ILE A 175 -12.66 10.24 -3.12
CA ILE A 175 -11.59 10.70 -3.97
C ILE A 175 -10.34 9.92 -3.64
N ILE A 176 -9.59 9.61 -4.68
CA ILE A 176 -8.18 9.29 -4.50
C ILE A 176 -7.51 10.65 -4.27
N PRO A 177 -6.90 10.91 -3.11
CA PRO A 177 -6.32 12.21 -2.84
C PRO A 177 -5.27 12.54 -3.91
N GLU A 178 -5.32 13.76 -4.47
CA GLU A 178 -4.39 14.26 -5.49
C GLU A 178 -2.95 14.18 -4.99
N THR A 179 -2.78 14.45 -3.69
CA THR A 179 -1.60 14.06 -2.93
C THR A 179 -1.79 12.65 -2.39
N THR A 180 -1.33 11.67 -3.15
CA THR A 180 -0.53 10.64 -2.48
C THR A 180 0.65 11.41 -1.87
N PRO A 181 1.17 11.11 -0.67
CA PRO A 181 2.42 11.71 -0.17
C PRO A 181 3.66 11.45 -1.04
N LEU A 182 3.45 11.01 -2.29
CA LEU A 182 4.37 10.69 -3.36
C LEU A 182 3.76 11.25 -4.65
N GLU A 183 4.51 12.09 -5.37
CA GLU A 183 4.29 12.28 -6.81
C GLU A 183 4.22 10.89 -7.51
N PRO A 184 3.58 10.75 -8.68
CA PRO A 184 3.65 9.52 -9.45
C PRO A 184 5.13 9.13 -9.58
N PRO A 185 5.57 7.99 -9.02
CA PRO A 185 6.99 7.64 -8.89
C PRO A 185 7.64 7.24 -10.22
N PHE A 186 6.99 7.59 -11.33
CA PHE A 186 7.41 7.26 -12.68
C PHE A 186 8.07 8.44 -13.39
N LYS A 187 8.14 9.62 -12.78
CA LYS A 187 8.76 10.81 -13.38
C LYS A 187 10.23 10.52 -13.71
N GLY A 188 10.59 10.65 -14.98
CA GLY A 188 11.91 10.32 -15.51
C GLY A 188 12.03 8.91 -16.10
N LEU A 189 11.07 8.01 -15.87
CA LEU A 189 11.10 6.67 -16.47
C LEU A 189 10.80 6.70 -17.98
N GLU A 190 10.14 7.75 -18.47
CA GLU A 190 9.96 8.00 -19.89
C GLU A 190 11.29 8.04 -20.66
N ILE A 191 12.38 8.51 -20.02
CA ILE A 191 13.71 8.56 -20.64
C ILE A 191 14.20 7.15 -21.02
N ALA A 192 14.01 6.18 -20.10
CA ALA A 192 14.39 4.80 -20.35
C ALA A 192 13.45 4.14 -21.37
N ARG A 193 12.14 4.35 -21.22
CA ARG A 193 11.11 3.86 -22.14
C ARG A 193 11.40 4.31 -23.58
N ASP A 194 11.66 5.60 -23.78
CA ASP A 194 11.83 6.19 -25.11
C ASP A 194 13.13 5.68 -25.77
N ARG A 195 14.20 5.45 -24.99
CA ARG A 195 15.43 4.80 -25.48
C ARG A 195 15.18 3.36 -25.93
N LEU A 196 14.43 2.60 -25.15
CA LEU A 196 14.04 1.22 -25.46
C LEU A 196 13.06 1.15 -26.64
N GLY A 197 12.36 2.24 -26.96
CA GLY A 197 11.45 2.32 -28.11
C GLY A 197 12.12 1.87 -29.41
N SER A 198 13.37 2.27 -29.67
CA SER A 198 14.10 1.83 -30.88
C SER A 198 14.31 0.31 -30.94
N VAL A 199 14.56 -0.33 -29.79
CA VAL A 199 14.71 -1.79 -29.70
C VAL A 199 13.38 -2.46 -30.00
N TYR A 200 12.29 -1.96 -29.42
CA TYR A 200 10.94 -2.49 -29.66
C TYR A 200 10.58 -2.48 -31.16
N HIS A 201 10.73 -1.34 -31.83
CA HIS A 201 10.36 -1.20 -33.25
C HIS A 201 11.16 -2.12 -34.19
N ASN A 202 12.38 -2.48 -33.81
CA ASN A 202 13.26 -3.34 -34.60
C ASN A 202 13.09 -4.84 -34.33
N ASN A 203 12.23 -5.24 -33.38
CA ASN A 203 12.06 -6.64 -32.97
C ASN A 203 10.57 -7.05 -32.96
N PRO A 204 9.99 -7.41 -34.13
CA PRO A 204 8.60 -7.85 -34.22
C PRO A 204 8.32 -9.06 -33.32
N GLY A 205 7.24 -8.98 -32.53
CA GLY A 205 6.85 -10.05 -31.58
C GLY A 205 7.40 -9.88 -30.17
N LEU A 206 8.29 -8.91 -29.94
CA LEU A 206 8.71 -8.53 -28.58
C LEU A 206 7.61 -7.73 -27.88
N THR A 207 7.29 -8.06 -26.64
CA THR A 207 6.39 -7.27 -25.79
C THR A 207 7.18 -6.20 -25.02
N TYR A 208 6.55 -5.07 -24.69
CA TYR A 208 7.14 -4.06 -23.83
C TYR A 208 7.47 -4.62 -22.45
N ALA A 209 6.60 -5.48 -21.90
CA ALA A 209 6.83 -6.15 -20.63
C ALA A 209 8.11 -7.02 -20.64
N ASP A 210 8.34 -7.81 -21.69
CA ASP A 210 9.59 -8.56 -21.82
C ASP A 210 10.79 -7.64 -22.09
N LEU A 211 10.64 -6.61 -22.92
CA LEU A 211 11.71 -5.65 -23.21
C LEU A 211 12.20 -4.93 -21.94
N TYR A 212 11.29 -4.42 -21.10
CA TYR A 212 11.66 -3.68 -19.89
C TYR A 212 12.37 -4.58 -18.89
N THR A 213 11.85 -5.80 -18.68
CA THR A 213 12.45 -6.74 -17.72
C THR A 213 13.77 -7.31 -18.24
N LEU A 214 13.90 -7.56 -19.54
CA LEU A 214 15.16 -7.97 -20.16
C LEU A 214 16.22 -6.87 -20.09
N ALA A 215 15.84 -5.63 -20.41
CA ALA A 215 16.75 -4.49 -20.32
C ALA A 215 17.26 -4.30 -18.88
N ALA A 216 16.41 -4.53 -17.87
CA ALA A 216 16.80 -4.45 -16.47
C ALA A 216 17.85 -5.50 -16.08
N VAL A 217 17.65 -6.79 -16.45
CA VAL A 217 18.63 -7.83 -16.14
C VAL A 217 19.96 -7.62 -16.88
N VAL A 218 19.90 -7.20 -18.15
CA VAL A 218 21.09 -6.88 -18.94
C VAL A 218 21.83 -5.69 -18.33
N ALA A 219 21.12 -4.67 -17.86
CA ALA A 219 21.74 -3.52 -17.19
C ALA A 219 22.51 -3.95 -15.94
N VAL A 220 21.90 -4.78 -15.07
CA VAL A 220 22.57 -5.29 -13.87
C VAL A 220 23.85 -6.05 -14.23
N GLU A 221 23.78 -6.97 -15.20
CA GLU A 221 24.95 -7.74 -15.67
C GLU A 221 26.05 -6.83 -16.22
N LYS A 222 25.69 -5.84 -17.05
CA LYS A 222 26.66 -4.89 -17.65
C LYS A 222 27.29 -3.94 -16.62
N MET A 223 26.64 -3.74 -15.48
CA MET A 223 27.20 -2.98 -14.36
C MET A 223 28.03 -3.85 -13.40
N GLY A 224 28.32 -5.11 -13.76
CA GLY A 224 29.13 -6.03 -12.94
C GLY A 224 28.33 -6.78 -11.88
N GLY A 225 27.01 -6.75 -11.95
CA GLY A 225 26.12 -7.46 -11.05
C GLY A 225 25.98 -8.96 -11.38
N PRO A 226 25.18 -9.68 -10.57
CA PRO A 226 24.96 -11.11 -10.78
C PRO A 226 24.19 -11.39 -12.08
N ILE A 227 24.35 -12.61 -12.60
CA ILE A 227 23.49 -13.12 -13.66
C ILE A 227 22.12 -13.45 -13.06
N ILE A 228 21.08 -12.80 -13.59
CA ILE A 228 19.70 -12.99 -13.16
C ILE A 228 19.01 -13.89 -14.16
N LYS A 229 18.47 -15.02 -13.70
CA LYS A 229 17.67 -15.90 -14.56
C LYS A 229 16.45 -15.11 -15.05
N TRP A 230 16.27 -15.07 -16.37
CA TRP A 230 15.18 -14.37 -17.01
C TRP A 230 14.47 -15.28 -18.01
N ARG A 231 13.15 -15.21 -18.02
CA ARG A 231 12.27 -15.92 -18.94
C ARG A 231 11.41 -14.91 -19.70
N HIS A 232 11.20 -15.15 -20.98
CA HIS A 232 10.24 -14.41 -21.81
C HIS A 232 8.83 -15.00 -21.67
N GLY A 233 7.81 -14.29 -22.16
CA GLY A 233 6.42 -14.74 -22.17
C GLY A 233 5.45 -13.77 -21.49
N ARG A 234 5.90 -12.56 -21.12
CA ARG A 234 5.00 -11.54 -20.58
C ARG A 234 4.13 -10.97 -21.69
N VAL A 235 2.86 -10.73 -21.39
CA VAL A 235 1.88 -10.17 -22.32
C VAL A 235 1.63 -8.72 -21.96
N ASP A 236 1.66 -7.85 -22.97
CA ASP A 236 1.27 -6.45 -22.80
C ASP A 236 -0.25 -6.33 -22.68
N PHE A 237 -0.70 -5.46 -21.78
CA PHE A 237 -2.09 -5.04 -21.79
C PHE A 237 -2.33 -4.04 -22.92
N GLU A 238 -3.48 -4.16 -23.59
CA GLU A 238 -3.84 -3.27 -24.71
C GLU A 238 -3.94 -1.79 -24.30
N ASN A 239 -4.30 -1.52 -23.05
CA ASN A 239 -4.48 -0.18 -22.52
C ASN A 239 -4.36 -0.14 -20.99
N GLY A 240 -4.44 1.07 -20.43
CA GLY A 240 -4.30 1.32 -18.99
C GLY A 240 -5.45 0.87 -18.09
N LYS A 241 -6.48 0.18 -18.61
CA LYS A 241 -7.60 -0.33 -17.79
C LYS A 241 -7.13 -1.27 -16.67
N ASN A 242 -6.06 -2.00 -16.92
CA ASN A 242 -5.43 -2.93 -15.96
C ASN A 242 -4.32 -2.28 -15.12
N SER A 243 -4.10 -0.96 -15.26
CA SER A 243 -3.09 -0.27 -14.46
C SER A 243 -3.46 -0.29 -12.97
N PRO A 244 -2.51 -0.64 -12.08
CA PRO A 244 -2.75 -0.61 -10.64
C PRO A 244 -2.91 0.83 -10.14
N PRO A 245 -3.52 1.04 -8.96
CA PRO A 245 -3.58 2.35 -8.33
C PRO A 245 -2.17 2.88 -8.00
N SER A 246 -1.97 4.19 -8.11
CA SER A 246 -0.66 4.87 -7.99
C SER A 246 0.00 4.74 -6.61
N ASN A 247 -0.74 4.33 -5.58
CA ASN A 247 -0.27 4.28 -4.19
C ASN A 247 0.44 2.97 -3.81
N ARG A 248 0.76 2.09 -4.77
CA ARG A 248 1.38 0.78 -4.47
C ARG A 248 2.89 0.83 -4.26
N LEU A 249 3.56 1.89 -4.67
CA LEU A 249 5.01 2.01 -4.59
C LEU A 249 5.46 2.57 -3.23
N PRO A 250 6.63 2.14 -2.71
CA PRO A 250 7.12 2.56 -1.42
C PRO A 250 7.53 4.04 -1.43
N SER A 251 7.46 4.69 -0.26
CA SER A 251 7.96 6.06 -0.09
C SER A 251 9.37 6.08 0.46
N ALA A 252 10.17 7.04 0.01
CA ALA A 252 11.51 7.31 0.53
C ALA A 252 11.52 7.72 2.02
N SER A 253 10.39 8.20 2.55
CA SER A 253 10.24 8.75 3.92
C SER A 253 9.35 7.88 4.84
N GLN A 254 9.13 6.61 4.49
CA GLN A 254 8.27 5.69 5.24
C GLN A 254 9.02 4.93 6.34
N ASP A 255 8.26 4.44 7.33
CA ASP A 255 8.78 3.59 8.41
C ASP A 255 8.98 2.12 7.96
N ALA A 256 9.64 1.32 8.81
CA ALA A 256 9.98 -0.07 8.47
C ALA A 256 8.73 -0.93 8.26
N GLN A 257 7.65 -0.63 8.97
CA GLN A 257 6.39 -1.36 8.83
C GLN A 257 5.72 -1.07 7.48
N SER A 258 5.84 0.15 6.97
CA SER A 258 5.35 0.55 5.64
C SER A 258 6.17 -0.07 4.51
N ILE A 259 7.51 -0.11 4.65
CA ILE A 259 8.38 -0.84 3.72
C ILE A 259 7.99 -2.32 3.67
N ARG A 260 7.91 -2.97 4.85
CA ARG A 260 7.44 -4.36 4.93
C ARG A 260 6.07 -4.54 4.30
N PHE A 261 5.11 -3.66 4.58
CA PHE A 261 3.78 -3.75 4.00
C PHE A 261 3.79 -3.73 2.45
N ALA A 262 4.60 -2.84 1.85
CA ALA A 262 4.70 -2.75 0.40
C ALA A 262 5.26 -4.05 -0.23
N PHE A 263 6.31 -4.62 0.37
CA PHE A 263 7.01 -5.79 -0.16
C PHE A 263 6.38 -7.13 0.24
N TYR A 264 5.79 -7.24 1.43
CA TYR A 264 5.10 -8.44 1.90
C TYR A 264 3.86 -8.73 1.04
N ARG A 265 3.18 -7.69 0.55
CA ARG A 265 2.09 -7.83 -0.44
C ARG A 265 2.57 -8.50 -1.74
N MET A 266 3.85 -8.36 -2.08
CA MET A 266 4.48 -8.99 -3.24
C MET A 266 5.13 -10.35 -2.90
N GLY A 267 4.96 -10.84 -1.67
CA GLY A 267 5.47 -12.14 -1.22
C GLY A 267 6.95 -12.14 -0.85
N PHE A 268 7.57 -10.98 -0.60
CA PHE A 268 8.97 -10.91 -0.16
C PHE A 268 9.10 -10.99 1.36
N ASN A 269 10.19 -11.57 1.85
CA ASN A 269 10.59 -11.52 3.27
C ASN A 269 11.64 -10.40 3.52
N ASP A 270 12.00 -10.17 4.78
CA ASP A 270 12.96 -9.12 5.15
C ASP A 270 14.33 -9.26 4.46
N ARG A 271 14.83 -10.48 4.23
CA ARG A 271 16.12 -10.73 3.55
C ARG A 271 16.06 -10.28 2.08
N GLU A 272 14.97 -10.62 1.40
CA GLU A 272 14.73 -10.25 0.01
C GLU A 272 14.50 -8.74 -0.13
N ILE A 273 13.81 -8.10 0.83
CA ILE A 273 13.62 -6.65 0.87
C ILE A 273 14.96 -5.93 0.94
N VAL A 274 15.81 -6.29 1.92
CA VAL A 274 17.11 -5.65 2.10
C VAL A 274 18.00 -5.89 0.88
N ALA A 275 17.96 -7.09 0.28
CA ALA A 275 18.67 -7.37 -0.96
C ALA A 275 18.20 -6.43 -2.09
N LEU A 276 16.90 -6.32 -2.34
CA LEU A 276 16.35 -5.47 -3.40
C LEU A 276 16.69 -3.99 -3.22
N ILE A 277 16.63 -3.47 -1.97
CA ILE A 277 17.01 -2.07 -1.68
C ILE A 277 18.50 -1.84 -1.95
N GLY A 278 19.34 -2.88 -1.87
CA GLY A 278 20.74 -2.85 -2.30
C GLY A 278 20.96 -2.39 -3.75
N ALA A 279 19.94 -2.40 -4.61
CA ALA A 279 20.00 -1.77 -5.93
C ALA A 279 20.34 -0.27 -5.88
N HIS A 280 20.11 0.40 -4.74
CA HIS A 280 20.61 1.76 -4.49
C HIS A 280 22.15 1.86 -4.51
N SER A 281 22.90 0.77 -4.69
CA SER A 281 24.32 0.87 -5.09
C SER A 281 24.48 1.56 -6.45
N LEU A 282 23.41 1.59 -7.26
CA LEU A 282 23.35 2.13 -8.61
C LEU A 282 22.57 3.45 -8.65
N GLY A 283 22.97 4.31 -9.58
CA GLY A 283 22.24 5.53 -9.93
C GLY A 283 22.32 6.63 -8.88
N ARG A 284 21.33 7.53 -8.95
CA ARG A 284 21.22 8.72 -8.11
C ARG A 284 19.79 9.26 -8.09
N CYS A 285 19.45 9.99 -7.04
CA CYS A 285 18.27 10.83 -7.00
C CYS A 285 18.46 12.11 -7.83
N HIS A 286 17.35 12.62 -8.35
CA HIS A 286 17.29 13.86 -9.11
C HIS A 286 16.15 14.73 -8.58
N THR A 287 16.45 16.00 -8.29
CA THR A 287 15.48 16.95 -7.73
C THR A 287 14.21 17.07 -8.56
N ASP A 288 14.34 17.10 -9.89
CA ASP A 288 13.23 17.24 -10.82
C ASP A 288 12.34 15.99 -10.92
N ARG A 289 12.73 14.85 -10.35
CA ARG A 289 11.99 13.57 -10.42
C ARG A 289 11.41 13.14 -9.09
N SER A 290 12.27 13.08 -8.07
CA SER A 290 11.93 12.56 -6.75
C SER A 290 11.90 13.63 -5.65
N GLY A 291 12.29 14.86 -5.98
CA GLY A 291 12.56 15.91 -4.98
C GLY A 291 13.93 15.75 -4.29
N PHE A 292 14.41 14.52 -4.10
CA PHE A 292 15.74 14.19 -3.54
C PHE A 292 16.89 14.45 -4.52
N GLU A 293 18.11 14.63 -4.03
CA GLU A 293 19.30 14.88 -4.85
C GLU A 293 20.55 14.17 -4.33
N GLY A 294 21.28 13.49 -5.20
CA GLY A 294 22.59 12.89 -4.91
C GLY A 294 22.67 11.40 -5.21
N GLN A 295 23.90 10.87 -5.18
CA GLN A 295 24.21 9.46 -5.43
C GLN A 295 24.46 8.72 -4.12
N TRP A 296 24.15 7.43 -4.06
CA TRP A 296 24.38 6.62 -2.85
C TRP A 296 25.82 6.14 -2.70
N THR A 297 26.52 5.90 -3.81
CA THR A 297 27.89 5.37 -3.84
C THR A 297 28.77 6.27 -4.69
N LEU A 298 30.09 6.18 -4.54
CA LEU A 298 31.05 6.91 -5.39
C LEU A 298 31.09 6.36 -6.84
N THR A 299 30.61 5.13 -7.03
CA THR A 299 30.59 4.41 -8.31
C THR A 299 29.16 4.04 -8.72
N PRO A 300 28.29 5.02 -9.06
CA PRO A 300 26.85 4.80 -9.28
C PRO A 300 26.52 3.99 -10.55
N THR A 301 27.51 3.47 -11.26
CA THR A 301 27.35 2.61 -12.45
C THR A 301 27.99 1.23 -12.25
N THR A 302 28.35 0.89 -11.01
CA THR A 302 28.92 -0.40 -10.63
C THR A 302 28.02 -1.05 -9.59
N PHE A 303 27.54 -2.25 -9.89
CA PHE A 303 26.78 -3.04 -8.93
C PHE A 303 27.75 -3.60 -7.88
N SER A 304 27.52 -3.27 -6.61
CA SER A 304 28.40 -3.68 -5.51
C SER A 304 27.65 -3.63 -4.18
N ASN A 305 28.25 -4.19 -3.13
CA ASN A 305 27.73 -4.08 -1.77
C ASN A 305 28.14 -2.78 -1.04
N GLU A 306 28.72 -1.80 -1.75
CA GLU A 306 29.18 -0.53 -1.17
C GLU A 306 28.03 0.30 -0.57
N PHE A 307 26.79 0.10 -1.05
CA PHE A 307 25.61 0.68 -0.40
C PHE A 307 25.52 0.27 1.08
N PHE A 308 25.64 -1.03 1.38
CA PHE A 308 25.57 -1.58 2.73
C PHE A 308 26.79 -1.25 3.56
N ARG A 309 27.99 -1.27 2.94
CA ARG A 309 29.23 -0.88 3.63
C ARG A 309 29.16 0.58 4.07
N GLY A 310 28.82 1.50 3.17
CA GLY A 310 28.67 2.92 3.52
C GLY A 310 27.58 3.16 4.57
N LEU A 311 26.48 2.39 4.57
CA LEU A 311 25.47 2.49 5.64
C LEU A 311 26.04 2.21 7.05
N LEU A 312 27.05 1.35 7.18
CA LEU A 312 27.63 0.95 8.46
C LEU A 312 28.92 1.71 8.80
N GLU A 313 29.73 2.01 7.79
CA GLU A 313 31.09 2.58 7.95
C GLU A 313 31.07 4.11 8.00
N ASP A 314 30.13 4.76 7.30
CA ASP A 314 30.05 6.22 7.25
C ASP A 314 29.21 6.81 8.40
N THR A 315 29.55 8.05 8.77
CA THR A 315 28.71 8.85 9.66
C THR A 315 27.75 9.70 8.83
N TRP A 316 26.46 9.60 9.12
CA TRP A 316 25.39 10.29 8.40
C TRP A 316 24.83 11.46 9.22
N GLU A 317 24.63 12.61 8.59
CA GLU A 317 23.89 13.72 9.18
C GLU A 317 22.75 14.18 8.27
N LYS A 318 21.72 14.79 8.85
CA LYS A 318 20.62 15.36 8.07
C LYS A 318 21.15 16.53 7.24
N ARG A 319 20.97 16.45 5.92
CA ARG A 319 21.35 17.51 4.99
C ARG A 319 20.51 18.77 5.21
N ASN A 320 21.16 19.92 5.30
CA ASN A 320 20.50 21.21 5.39
C ASN A 320 20.30 21.83 4.01
N TRP A 321 19.09 21.71 3.46
CA TRP A 321 18.75 22.16 2.11
C TRP A 321 17.23 22.34 1.94
N GLN A 322 16.79 22.80 0.76
CA GLN A 322 15.39 23.13 0.47
C GLN A 322 14.52 21.96 0.01
N GLY A 323 15.11 20.78 -0.19
CA GLY A 323 14.38 19.59 -0.60
C GLY A 323 13.87 18.75 0.57
N PRO A 324 13.32 17.55 0.29
CA PRO A 324 12.87 16.63 1.33
C PRO A 324 14.00 16.22 2.28
N THR A 325 13.63 15.74 3.47
CA THR A 325 14.61 15.26 4.45
C THR A 325 15.42 14.12 3.88
N GLN A 326 16.72 14.33 3.75
CA GLN A 326 17.70 13.31 3.36
C GLN A 326 18.96 13.47 4.19
N PHE A 327 19.83 12.48 4.11
CA PHE A 327 21.09 12.44 4.84
C PHE A 327 22.26 12.52 3.88
N GLU A 328 23.36 13.08 4.35
CA GLU A 328 24.64 13.13 3.65
C GLU A 328 25.77 12.65 4.55
N ASP A 329 26.83 12.13 3.94
CA ASP A 329 27.99 11.67 4.68
C ASP A 329 28.75 12.87 5.27
N VAL A 330 29.21 12.75 6.51
CA VAL A 330 29.85 13.88 7.22
C VAL A 330 31.21 14.24 6.61
N GLN A 331 31.93 13.26 6.07
CA GLN A 331 33.32 13.45 5.66
C GLN A 331 33.45 14.21 4.33
N THR A 332 32.67 13.84 3.32
CA THR A 332 32.79 14.34 1.95
C THR A 332 31.57 15.13 1.48
N LYS A 333 30.42 14.99 2.14
CA LYS A 333 29.14 15.63 1.76
C LYS A 333 28.71 15.28 0.32
N SER A 334 29.16 14.14 -0.19
CA SER A 334 29.00 13.75 -1.60
C SER A 334 27.98 12.63 -1.80
N LEU A 335 27.69 11.87 -0.75
CA LEU A 335 26.80 10.73 -0.77
C LEU A 335 25.44 11.06 -0.15
N LEU A 336 24.42 10.40 -0.65
CA LEU A 336 23.03 10.49 -0.22
C LEU A 336 22.63 9.23 0.56
N ARG A 337 21.83 9.41 1.60
CA ARG A 337 20.89 8.38 2.10
C ARG A 337 19.48 8.95 2.24
N LEU A 338 18.49 8.21 1.80
CA LEU A 338 17.09 8.49 2.08
C LEU A 338 16.77 8.07 3.52
N PRO A 339 15.71 8.62 4.14
CA PRO A 339 15.24 8.14 5.44
C PRO A 339 14.98 6.63 5.47
N SER A 340 14.39 6.10 4.39
CA SER A 340 14.18 4.65 4.20
C SER A 340 15.47 3.81 4.13
N ASP A 341 16.60 4.40 3.71
CA ASP A 341 17.89 3.70 3.72
C ASP A 341 18.50 3.68 5.13
N ILE A 342 18.46 4.81 5.85
CA ILE A 342 18.93 4.91 7.24
C ILE A 342 18.15 3.96 8.15
N LEU A 343 16.85 3.83 7.90
CA LEU A 343 15.98 2.91 8.61
C LEU A 343 16.46 1.45 8.57
N LEU A 344 17.21 1.02 7.54
CA LEU A 344 17.74 -0.35 7.46
C LEU A 344 18.74 -0.68 8.57
N ILE A 345 19.44 0.32 9.12
CA ILE A 345 20.38 0.14 10.24
C ILE A 345 19.75 0.47 11.61
N GLU A 346 18.58 1.11 11.61
CA GLU A 346 17.78 1.40 12.80
C GLU A 346 16.85 0.23 13.17
N ASP A 347 16.24 -0.43 12.18
CA ASP A 347 15.39 -1.61 12.39
C ASP A 347 16.26 -2.86 12.68
N PRO A 348 16.11 -3.51 13.85
CA PRO A 348 16.96 -4.63 14.23
C PRO A 348 16.90 -5.84 13.29
N GLN A 349 15.75 -6.09 12.63
CA GLN A 349 15.61 -7.26 11.75
C GLN A 349 16.22 -7.00 10.38
N PHE A 350 16.06 -5.78 9.84
CA PHE A 350 16.76 -5.39 8.61
C PHE A 350 18.27 -5.31 8.79
N LYS A 351 18.73 -4.78 9.93
CA LYS A 351 20.16 -4.59 10.21
C LYS A 351 20.97 -5.88 10.12
N VAL A 352 20.38 -7.02 10.49
CA VAL A 352 21.05 -8.34 10.36
C VAL A 352 21.51 -8.57 8.92
N TYR A 353 20.65 -8.31 7.94
CA TYR A 353 20.97 -8.50 6.53
C TYR A 353 21.86 -7.39 5.98
N VAL A 354 21.75 -6.16 6.48
CA VAL A 354 22.69 -5.07 6.13
C VAL A 354 24.13 -5.46 6.52
N VAL A 355 24.31 -5.98 7.75
CA VAL A 355 25.62 -6.45 8.23
C VAL A 355 26.10 -7.66 7.43
N GLU A 356 25.22 -8.60 7.12
CA GLU A 356 25.57 -9.77 6.29
C GLU A 356 26.07 -9.34 4.90
N TYR A 357 25.32 -8.48 4.20
CA TYR A 357 25.66 -8.04 2.85
C TYR A 357 26.86 -7.10 2.80
N ALA A 358 27.08 -6.27 3.81
CA ALA A 358 28.29 -5.46 3.94
C ALA A 358 29.55 -6.34 4.04
N ASN A 359 29.48 -7.44 4.76
CA ASN A 359 30.61 -8.37 4.95
C ASN A 359 30.74 -9.43 3.84
N ASN A 360 29.67 -9.66 3.07
CA ASN A 360 29.62 -10.73 2.06
C ASN A 360 28.91 -10.27 0.78
N GLY A 361 29.66 -9.58 -0.08
CA GLY A 361 29.17 -9.12 -1.39
C GLY A 361 28.71 -10.24 -2.32
N SER A 362 29.30 -11.44 -2.21
CA SER A 362 28.88 -12.62 -2.98
C SER A 362 27.49 -13.10 -2.57
N GLN A 363 27.21 -13.16 -1.26
CA GLN A 363 25.89 -13.51 -0.75
C GLN A 363 24.84 -12.49 -1.14
N PHE A 364 25.17 -11.19 -1.05
CA PHE A 364 24.32 -10.12 -1.57
C PHE A 364 23.96 -10.34 -3.04
N ALA A 365 24.95 -10.61 -3.90
CA ALA A 365 24.71 -10.83 -5.31
C ALA A 365 23.79 -12.04 -5.58
N VAL A 366 23.96 -13.14 -4.84
CA VAL A 366 23.08 -14.32 -4.94
C VAL A 366 21.64 -13.98 -4.54
N ASP A 367 21.46 -13.34 -3.39
CA ASP A 367 20.11 -13.02 -2.88
C ASP A 367 19.43 -11.95 -3.72
N PHE A 368 20.19 -10.97 -4.22
CA PHE A 368 19.69 -9.98 -5.17
C PHE A 368 19.20 -10.64 -6.45
N ALA A 369 19.99 -11.54 -7.05
CA ALA A 369 19.59 -12.22 -8.28
C ALA A 369 18.30 -13.02 -8.10
N ASN A 370 18.18 -13.74 -6.98
CA ASN A 370 16.98 -14.52 -6.67
C ASN A 370 15.76 -13.61 -6.42
N ALA A 371 15.91 -12.57 -5.60
CA ALA A 371 14.82 -11.66 -5.25
C ALA A 371 14.37 -10.81 -6.45
N PHE A 372 15.31 -10.31 -7.26
CA PHE A 372 15.01 -9.53 -8.45
C PHE A 372 14.41 -10.42 -9.55
N GLY A 373 14.93 -11.64 -9.76
CA GLY A 373 14.31 -12.61 -10.66
C GLY A 373 12.85 -12.89 -10.27
N LYS A 374 12.59 -13.17 -8.97
CA LYS A 374 11.23 -13.31 -8.42
C LYS A 374 10.37 -12.07 -8.66
N LEU A 375 10.90 -10.87 -8.46
CA LEU A 375 10.18 -9.60 -8.71
C LEU A 375 9.72 -9.49 -10.16
N LEU A 376 10.59 -9.83 -11.12
CA LEU A 376 10.27 -9.74 -12.54
C LEU A 376 9.22 -10.76 -13.00
N GLU A 377 9.00 -11.83 -12.24
CA GLU A 377 8.07 -12.93 -12.57
C GLU A 377 6.71 -12.82 -11.85
N LEU A 378 6.51 -11.83 -10.97
CA LEU A 378 5.25 -11.65 -10.24
C LEU A 378 4.05 -11.48 -11.20
N GLY A 379 3.03 -12.31 -11.01
CA GLY A 379 1.78 -12.25 -11.77
C GLY A 379 1.88 -12.78 -13.20
N VAL A 380 3.00 -13.39 -13.59
CA VAL A 380 3.18 -14.02 -14.91
C VAL A 380 2.85 -15.50 -14.81
N ASP A 381 1.92 -15.96 -15.65
CA ASP A 381 1.58 -17.38 -15.76
C ASP A 381 2.50 -18.04 -16.77
N PHE A 382 3.63 -18.59 -16.29
CA PHE A 382 4.53 -19.36 -17.13
C PHE A 382 4.01 -20.79 -17.26
N PRO A 383 3.89 -21.34 -18.49
CA PRO A 383 3.56 -22.74 -18.68
C PRO A 383 4.52 -23.64 -17.87
N ALA A 384 3.99 -24.71 -17.30
CA ALA A 384 4.74 -25.64 -16.43
C ALA A 384 5.95 -26.33 -17.12
N THR A 385 6.16 -26.09 -18.40
CA THR A 385 7.24 -26.68 -19.20
C THR A 385 7.77 -25.70 -20.24
N TYR A 386 9.04 -25.33 -20.08
CA TYR A 386 10.03 -25.26 -21.17
C TYR A 386 11.38 -25.76 -20.64
#